data_AF-A0A1A8DLU3-F1
#
_entry.id   AF-A0A1A8DLU3-F1
#
_cell.length_a   1.000
_cell.length_b   1.000
_cell.length_c   1.000
_cell.angle_alpha   90.00
_cell.angle_beta   90.00
_cell.angle_gamma   90.00
#
_symmetry.space_group_name_H-M   'P 1'
#
loop_
_entity.id
_entity.type
_entity.pdbx_description
1 polymer ?
#
loop_
_entity_poly.entity_id
_entity_poly.type
_entity_poly.pdbx_seq_one_letter_code
_entity_poly.pdbx_strand_id
1 'polypeptide(L)'
;HGSTGHCWCVDDKGQERPGTRTPPGTPHVDCRRPERPKTHCELHRDRVQHTGPDGHPIVGAHIPQCDEHGHYQPQQCHGSTGHCWCVDDKGQERPGTRTPPGTPHVDCRRPERPKTHCELHRDRVQHTGPDGHPIVGAHIPQCDEHGHYQPQQC
;
A
#
# COMPACT_ATOMS: atom_id res chain seq x y z
N HIS A 1 22.85 9.09 25.38
CA HIS A 1 23.90 10.13 25.14
C HIS A 1 23.77 11.22 26.19
N GLY A 2 24.79 11.41 27.03
CA GLY A 2 24.71 12.29 28.22
C GLY A 2 24.37 13.75 27.94
N SER A 3 24.60 14.23 26.72
CA SER A 3 24.33 15.62 26.31
C SER A 3 22.99 15.84 25.61
N THR A 4 22.28 14.78 25.18
CA THR A 4 20.95 14.93 24.54
C THR A 4 19.84 14.25 25.31
N GLY A 5 20.13 13.50 26.37
CA GLY A 5 19.12 12.78 27.18
C GLY A 5 18.45 11.59 26.48
N HIS A 6 18.87 11.25 25.25
CA HIS A 6 18.32 10.11 24.51
C HIS A 6 18.90 8.79 25.02
N CYS A 7 18.08 7.75 25.11
CA CYS A 7 18.46 6.39 25.50
C CYS A 7 18.16 5.40 24.37
N TRP A 8 18.92 4.32 24.26
CA TRP A 8 18.68 3.25 23.27
C TRP A 8 19.30 1.93 23.76
N CYS A 9 18.89 0.81 23.17
CA CYS A 9 19.51 -0.49 23.42
C CYS A 9 20.59 -0.77 22.38
N VAL A 10 21.57 -1.57 22.76
CA VAL A 10 22.63 -2.05 21.87
C VAL A 10 22.65 -3.56 21.80
N ASP A 11 23.18 -4.11 20.69
CA ASP A 11 23.44 -5.53 20.51
C ASP A 11 24.76 -5.97 21.16
N ASP A 12 25.15 -7.25 20.99
CA ASP A 12 26.40 -7.81 21.51
C ASP A 12 27.67 -7.18 20.91
N LYS A 13 27.55 -6.48 19.77
CA LYS A 13 28.63 -5.75 19.10
C LYS A 13 28.63 -4.27 19.48
N GLY A 14 27.70 -3.82 20.32
CA GLY A 14 27.54 -2.43 20.71
C GLY A 14 26.83 -1.55 19.66
N GLN A 15 26.23 -2.13 18.63
CA GLN A 15 25.44 -1.40 17.64
C GLN A 15 24.04 -1.12 18.16
N GLU A 16 23.50 0.05 17.83
CA GLU A 16 22.15 0.45 18.22
C GLU A 16 21.10 -0.48 17.61
N ARG A 17 20.23 -1.04 18.46
CA ARG A 17 19.09 -1.84 18.02
C ARG A 17 18.00 -0.94 17.42
N PRO A 18 17.58 -1.16 16.16
CA PRO A 18 16.59 -0.32 15.51
C PRO A 18 15.30 -0.21 16.31
N GLY A 19 14.73 1.00 16.41
CA GLY A 19 13.47 1.24 17.11
C GLY A 19 13.56 1.29 18.64
N THR A 20 14.77 1.24 19.22
CA THR A 20 14.96 1.32 20.68
C THR A 20 15.33 2.72 21.19
N ARG A 21 15.60 3.67 20.28
CA ARG A 21 15.96 5.04 20.64
C ARG A 21 14.75 5.83 21.14
N THR A 22 14.87 6.40 22.33
CA THR A 22 13.81 7.18 22.98
C THR A 22 14.27 8.60 23.30
N PRO A 23 13.37 9.61 23.19
CA PRO A 23 13.68 11.00 23.52
C PRO A 23 13.74 11.24 25.05
N PRO A 24 14.28 12.38 25.51
CA PRO A 24 14.41 12.69 26.94
C PRO A 24 13.05 12.68 27.66
N GLY A 25 13.00 12.11 28.87
CA GLY A 25 11.79 12.05 29.68
C GLY A 25 10.83 10.90 29.36
N THR A 26 11.17 10.05 28.39
CA THR A 26 10.42 8.80 28.15
C THR A 26 10.85 7.68 29.08
N PRO A 27 9.93 6.78 29.48
CA PRO A 27 10.29 5.57 30.20
C PRO A 27 11.32 4.74 29.43
N HIS A 28 12.28 4.16 30.15
CA HIS A 28 13.30 3.30 29.53
C HIS A 28 12.68 2.08 28.86
N VAL A 29 13.10 1.80 27.63
CA VAL A 29 12.70 0.59 26.90
C VAL A 29 13.40 -0.63 27.51
N ASP A 30 12.69 -1.75 27.63
CA ASP A 30 13.26 -3.00 28.13
C ASP A 30 14.17 -3.66 27.08
N CYS A 31 15.48 -3.49 27.24
CA CYS A 31 16.48 -4.05 26.33
C CYS A 31 16.58 -5.58 26.37
N ARG A 32 16.03 -6.25 27.39
CA ARG A 32 16.00 -7.72 27.45
C ARG A 32 14.86 -8.31 26.62
N ARG A 33 13.91 -7.47 26.20
CA ARG A 33 12.82 -7.92 25.34
C ARG A 33 13.38 -8.31 23.96
N PRO A 34 13.14 -9.56 23.50
CA PRO A 34 13.58 -9.98 22.18
C PRO A 34 12.95 -9.07 21.11
N GLU A 35 13.68 -8.88 20.02
CA GLU A 35 13.15 -8.16 18.87
C GLU A 35 11.89 -8.86 18.38
N ARG A 36 10.81 -8.09 18.24
CA ARG A 36 9.58 -8.61 17.66
C ARG A 36 9.93 -9.13 16.24
N PRO A 37 9.50 -10.35 15.87
CA PRO A 37 9.62 -10.81 14.49
C PRO A 37 8.97 -9.80 13.55
N LYS A 38 9.72 -9.36 12.53
CA LYS A 38 9.19 -8.40 11.54
C LYS A 38 7.97 -9.00 10.84
N THR A 39 6.97 -8.16 10.62
CA THR A 39 5.76 -8.54 9.87
C THR A 39 6.03 -8.60 8.37
N HIS A 40 5.04 -9.07 7.59
CA HIS A 40 5.15 -9.10 6.13
C HIS A 40 5.39 -7.71 5.52
N CYS A 41 4.68 -6.68 5.99
CA CYS A 41 4.86 -5.31 5.49
C CYS A 41 6.23 -4.74 5.84
N GLU A 42 6.69 -4.93 7.08
CA GLU A 42 8.01 -4.44 7.51
C GLU A 42 9.14 -5.10 6.72
N LEU A 43 9.07 -6.42 6.52
CA LEU A 43 10.03 -7.16 5.69
C LEU A 43 10.00 -6.69 4.23
N HIS A 44 8.80 -6.43 3.68
CA HIS A 44 8.67 -5.93 2.32
C HIS A 44 9.27 -4.53 2.19
N ARG A 45 8.98 -3.62 3.12
CA ARG A 45 9.58 -2.28 3.18
C ARG A 45 11.10 -2.33 3.19
N ASP A 46 11.68 -3.14 4.07
CA ASP A 46 13.12 -3.25 4.21
C ASP A 46 13.79 -3.79 2.94
N ARG A 47 13.16 -4.78 2.28
CA ARG A 47 13.64 -5.30 1.00
C ARG A 47 13.67 -4.22 -0.07
N VAL A 48 12.58 -3.47 -0.21
CA VAL A 48 12.46 -2.41 -1.24
C VAL A 48 13.48 -1.29 -0.99
N GLN A 49 13.68 -0.93 0.27
CA GLN A 49 14.63 0.10 0.67
C GLN A 49 16.10 -0.23 0.34
N HIS A 50 16.45 -1.51 0.16
CA HIS A 50 17.83 -1.92 -0.12
C HIS A 50 17.98 -2.57 -1.50
N THR A 51 16.99 -2.42 -2.40
CA THR A 51 17.02 -3.07 -3.72
C THR A 51 18.00 -2.43 -4.70
N GLY A 52 18.46 -1.19 -4.47
CA GLY A 52 19.36 -0.50 -5.38
C GLY A 52 20.83 -0.93 -5.23
N PRO A 53 21.66 -0.66 -6.26
CA PRO A 53 23.06 -1.06 -6.28
C PRO A 53 23.91 -0.45 -5.15
N ASP A 54 23.52 0.72 -4.64
CA ASP A 54 24.20 1.43 -3.55
C ASP A 54 23.58 1.15 -2.17
N GLY A 55 22.68 0.16 -2.04
CA GLY A 55 21.95 -0.12 -0.80
C GLY A 55 20.83 0.89 -0.48
N HIS A 56 20.49 1.74 -1.44
CA HIS A 56 19.38 2.69 -1.38
C HIS A 56 18.18 2.20 -2.22
N PRO A 57 16.95 2.68 -1.96
CA PRO A 57 15.82 2.32 -2.79
C PRO A 57 16.02 2.85 -4.20
N ILE A 58 15.67 2.02 -5.19
CA ILE A 58 15.68 2.43 -6.59
C ILE A 58 14.76 3.65 -6.73
N VAL A 59 15.24 4.70 -7.40
CA VAL A 59 14.45 5.92 -7.63
C VAL A 59 13.14 5.56 -8.33
N GLY A 60 12.02 5.94 -7.72
CA GLY A 60 10.69 5.60 -8.23
C GLY A 60 10.15 4.23 -7.79
N ALA A 61 10.84 3.52 -6.89
CA ALA A 61 10.30 2.31 -6.28
C ALA A 61 9.20 2.62 -5.26
N HIS A 62 8.16 1.79 -5.24
CA HIS A 62 7.09 1.87 -4.26
C HIS A 62 7.53 1.25 -2.93
N ILE A 63 7.78 2.10 -1.93
CA ILE A 63 7.99 1.65 -0.55
C ILE A 63 6.62 1.49 0.13
N PRO A 64 6.23 0.28 0.56
CA PRO A 64 4.93 0.08 1.19
C PRO A 64 4.83 0.81 2.53
N GLN A 65 3.67 1.42 2.77
CA GLN A 65 3.29 1.96 4.07
C GLN A 65 2.77 0.85 4.98
N CYS A 66 3.25 0.86 6.22
CA CYS A 66 2.80 -0.05 7.28
C CYS A 66 2.21 0.77 8.43
N ASP A 67 1.26 0.19 9.16
CA ASP A 67 0.73 0.79 10.39
C ASP A 67 1.68 0.56 11.58
N GLU A 68 1.30 1.05 12.76
CA GLU A 68 2.07 0.92 14.00
C GLU A 68 2.26 -0.55 14.45
N HIS A 69 1.38 -1.44 14.00
CA HIS A 69 1.41 -2.86 14.30
C HIS A 69 2.22 -3.62 13.24
N GLY A 70 2.68 -2.94 12.18
CA GLY A 70 3.41 -3.52 11.07
C GLY A 70 2.51 -4.20 10.04
N HIS A 71 1.19 -4.02 10.07
CA HIS A 71 0.32 -4.48 8.99
C HIS A 71 0.37 -3.48 7.82
N TYR A 72 -0.03 -3.92 6.62
CA TYR A 72 -0.18 -2.99 5.51
C TYR A 72 -1.26 -1.96 5.83
N GLN A 73 -1.00 -0.70 5.54
CA GLN A 73 -2.07 0.28 5.58
C GLN A 73 -3.06 -0.08 4.45
N PRO A 74 -4.38 -0.09 4.71
CA PRO A 74 -5.35 -0.44 3.67
C PRO A 74 -5.28 0.46 2.44
N GLN A 75 -4.80 1.69 2.61
CA GLN A 75 -4.53 2.64 1.54
C GLN A 75 -3.02 2.82 1.38
N GLN A 76 -2.50 2.46 0.20
CA GLN A 76 -1.10 2.66 -0.16
C GLN A 76 -0.99 3.79 -1.17
N CYS A 77 0.10 4.55 -1.11
CA CYS A 77 0.34 5.65 -2.02
C CYS A 77 1.77 5.62 -2.57
N HIS A 78 1.91 5.74 -3.87
CA HIS A 78 3.19 5.85 -4.52
C HIS A 78 3.72 7.28 -4.41
N GLY A 79 4.70 7.50 -3.53
CA GLY A 79 5.26 8.84 -3.29
C GLY A 79 5.79 9.54 -4.54
N SER A 80 6.38 8.81 -5.49
CA SER A 80 6.97 9.41 -6.70
C SER A 80 5.95 9.75 -7.79
N THR A 81 4.87 8.97 -7.93
CA THR A 81 3.85 9.22 -8.97
C THR A 81 2.57 9.83 -8.43
N GLY A 82 2.42 9.94 -7.11
CA GLY A 82 1.22 10.43 -6.42
C GLY A 82 -0.03 9.55 -6.58
N HIS A 83 0.10 8.35 -7.14
CA HIS A 83 -1.04 7.42 -7.28
C HIS A 83 -1.30 6.73 -5.94
N CYS A 84 -2.56 6.49 -5.61
CA CYS A 84 -2.93 5.71 -4.42
C CYS A 84 -3.87 4.57 -4.79
N TRP A 85 -3.89 3.50 -4.02
CA TRP A 85 -4.77 2.34 -4.22
C TRP A 85 -5.07 1.65 -2.88
N CYS A 86 -6.06 0.79 -2.88
CA CYS A 86 -6.35 -0.05 -1.73
C CYS A 86 -5.61 -1.39 -1.82
N VAL A 87 -5.16 -1.91 -0.69
CA VAL A 87 -4.54 -3.24 -0.60
C VAL A 87 -5.26 -4.15 0.38
N ASP A 88 -5.03 -5.46 0.25
CA ASP A 88 -5.43 -6.47 1.22
C ASP A 88 -4.41 -6.60 2.38
N ASP A 89 -4.67 -7.51 3.32
CA ASP A 89 -3.79 -7.78 4.48
C ASP A 89 -2.39 -8.29 4.09
N LYS A 90 -2.21 -8.75 2.84
CA LYS A 90 -0.93 -9.20 2.28
C LYS A 90 -0.21 -8.10 1.50
N GLY A 91 -0.85 -6.94 1.33
CA GLY A 91 -0.31 -5.81 0.57
C GLY A 91 -0.58 -5.89 -0.94
N GLN A 92 -1.49 -6.76 -1.37
CA GLN A 92 -1.86 -6.90 -2.78
C GLN A 92 -2.91 -5.86 -3.18
N GLU A 93 -2.67 -5.15 -4.29
CA GLU A 93 -3.58 -4.13 -4.82
C GLU A 93 -4.95 -4.72 -5.17
N ARG A 94 -6.01 -4.09 -4.66
CA ARG A 94 -7.40 -4.37 -5.00
C ARG A 94 -7.74 -3.79 -6.37
N PRO A 95 -8.20 -4.61 -7.34
CA PRO A 95 -8.47 -4.14 -8.69
C PRO A 95 -9.46 -2.98 -8.74
N GLY A 96 -9.14 -1.94 -9.53
CA GLY A 96 -10.02 -0.78 -9.73
C GLY A 96 -10.02 0.23 -8.59
N THR A 97 -9.12 0.11 -7.61
CA THR A 97 -8.99 1.08 -6.50
C THR A 97 -7.90 2.12 -6.73
N ARG A 98 -7.11 1.99 -7.80
CA ARG A 98 -6.02 2.90 -8.12
C ARG A 98 -6.53 4.24 -8.64
N THR A 99 -6.18 5.30 -7.93
CA THR A 99 -6.56 6.69 -8.21
C THR A 99 -5.34 7.53 -8.58
N PRO A 100 -5.41 8.39 -9.62
CA PRO A 100 -4.34 9.30 -9.99
C PRO A 100 -4.16 10.44 -8.95
N PRO A 101 -3.04 11.19 -9.01
CA PRO A 101 -2.81 12.34 -8.15
C PRO A 101 -3.93 13.37 -8.25
N GLY A 102 -4.33 13.96 -7.12
CA GLY A 102 -5.33 15.03 -7.08
C GLY A 102 -6.79 14.55 -7.17
N THR A 103 -7.04 13.25 -7.28
CA THR A 103 -8.39 12.69 -7.16
C THR A 103 -8.67 12.18 -5.74
N PRO A 104 -9.93 12.25 -5.26
CA PRO A 104 -10.31 11.63 -4.00
C PRO A 104 -10.03 10.12 -4.02
N HIS A 105 -9.45 9.62 -2.94
CA HIS A 105 -9.14 8.21 -2.79
C HIS A 105 -10.40 7.37 -2.56
N VAL A 106 -10.36 6.11 -3.00
CA VAL A 106 -11.39 5.13 -2.67
C VAL A 106 -11.34 4.82 -1.17
N ASP A 107 -12.51 4.71 -0.53
CA ASP A 107 -12.59 4.24 0.85
C ASP A 107 -12.24 2.75 0.93
N CYS A 108 -11.01 2.47 1.36
CA CYS A 108 -10.48 1.11 1.45
C CYS A 108 -11.12 0.27 2.55
N ARG A 109 -11.82 0.88 3.52
CA ARG A 109 -12.55 0.15 4.57
C ARG A 109 -13.91 -0.34 4.07
N ARG A 110 -14.39 0.19 2.94
CA ARG A 110 -15.64 -0.23 2.35
C ARG A 110 -15.47 -1.65 1.78
N PRO A 111 -16.34 -2.61 2.18
CA PRO A 111 -16.25 -3.97 1.65
C PRO A 111 -16.37 -3.96 0.13
N GLU A 112 -15.64 -4.87 -0.51
CA GLU A 112 -15.83 -5.16 -1.93
C GLU A 112 -17.25 -5.71 -2.10
N ARG A 113 -18.16 -4.85 -2.58
CA ARG A 113 -19.45 -5.38 -3.03
C ARG A 113 -19.19 -6.26 -4.26
N PRO A 114 -19.82 -7.44 -4.34
CA PRO A 114 -19.78 -8.23 -5.56
C PRO A 114 -20.15 -7.34 -6.74
N LYS A 115 -19.30 -7.30 -7.78
CA LYS A 115 -19.63 -6.60 -9.02
C LYS A 115 -20.93 -7.19 -9.56
N THR A 116 -21.84 -6.30 -9.91
CA THR A 116 -23.09 -6.67 -10.59
C THR A 116 -22.80 -7.19 -12.00
N HIS A 117 -23.82 -7.76 -12.64
CA HIS A 117 -23.68 -8.30 -13.99
C HIS A 117 -23.28 -7.22 -15.02
N CYS A 118 -23.79 -5.99 -14.89
CA CYS A 118 -23.42 -4.90 -15.80
C CYS A 118 -21.98 -4.45 -15.56
N GLU A 119 -21.57 -4.23 -14.31
CA GLU A 119 -20.21 -3.81 -13.98
C GLU A 119 -19.17 -4.84 -14.43
N LEU A 120 -19.43 -6.14 -14.23
CA LEU A 120 -18.55 -7.21 -14.69
C LEU A 120 -18.47 -7.27 -16.22
N HIS A 121 -19.60 -7.10 -16.90
CA HIS A 121 -19.64 -7.08 -18.37
C HIS A 121 -18.84 -5.89 -18.91
N ARG A 122 -19.01 -4.70 -18.32
CA ARG A 122 -18.27 -3.49 -18.68
C ARG A 122 -16.75 -3.69 -18.59
N ASP A 123 -16.27 -4.18 -17.46
CA ASP A 123 -14.84 -4.41 -17.23
C ASP A 123 -14.25 -5.43 -18.22
N ARG A 124 -15.00 -6.50 -18.52
CA ARG A 124 -14.58 -7.48 -19.53
C ARG A 124 -14.39 -6.83 -20.89
N VAL A 125 -15.38 -6.06 -21.35
CA VAL A 125 -15.32 -5.40 -22.67
C VAL A 125 -14.16 -4.41 -22.74
N GLN A 126 -13.94 -3.64 -21.67
CA GLN A 126 -12.88 -2.64 -21.60
C GLN A 126 -11.47 -3.21 -21.72
N HIS A 127 -11.26 -4.49 -21.37
CA HIS A 127 -9.96 -5.15 -21.41
C HIS A 127 -9.89 -6.28 -22.46
N THR A 128 -10.76 -6.26 -23.48
CA THR A 128 -10.75 -7.29 -24.54
C THR A 128 -9.64 -7.13 -25.57
N GLY A 129 -9.07 -5.93 -25.75
CA GLY A 129 -8.07 -5.68 -26.78
C GLY A 129 -6.65 -6.10 -26.39
N PRO A 130 -5.77 -6.30 -27.38
CA PRO A 130 -4.38 -6.71 -27.17
C PRO A 130 -3.56 -5.69 -26.36
N ASP A 131 -3.93 -4.41 -26.41
CA ASP A 131 -3.27 -3.30 -25.69
C ASP A 131 -3.95 -2.95 -24.36
N GLY A 132 -4.85 -3.81 -23.86
CA GLY A 132 -5.60 -3.56 -22.62
C GLY A 132 -6.71 -2.49 -22.73
N HIS A 133 -7.03 -2.08 -23.96
CA HIS A 133 -8.10 -1.15 -24.32
C HIS A 133 -9.26 -1.90 -25.00
N PRO A 134 -10.48 -1.35 -25.02
CA PRO A 134 -11.60 -1.97 -25.72
C PRO A 134 -11.32 -2.05 -27.22
N ILE A 135 -11.71 -3.15 -27.85
CA ILE A 135 -11.65 -3.30 -29.31
C ILE A 135 -12.49 -2.19 -29.95
N VAL A 136 -11.95 -1.53 -30.99
CA VAL A 136 -12.67 -0.48 -31.72
C VAL A 136 -14.01 -1.02 -32.23
N GLY A 137 -15.11 -0.41 -31.80
CA GLY A 137 -16.48 -0.84 -32.12
C GLY A 137 -17.12 -1.81 -31.10
N ALA A 138 -16.40 -2.20 -30.04
CA ALA A 138 -16.98 -2.98 -28.95
C ALA A 138 -17.97 -2.13 -28.14
N HIS A 139 -19.17 -2.67 -27.92
CA HIS A 139 -20.21 -2.01 -27.14
C HIS A 139 -19.91 -2.13 -25.64
N ILE A 140 -19.58 -1.00 -25.00
CA ILE A 140 -19.31 -0.93 -23.57
C ILE A 140 -20.63 -0.63 -22.84
N PRO A 141 -21.17 -1.56 -22.02
CA PRO A 141 -22.44 -1.35 -21.36
C PRO A 141 -22.40 -0.21 -20.32
N GLN A 142 -23.46 0.58 -20.29
CA GLN A 142 -23.70 1.67 -19.37
C GLN A 142 -24.45 1.14 -18.15
N CYS A 143 -23.88 1.33 -16.96
CA CYS A 143 -24.46 0.90 -15.70
C CYS A 143 -24.93 2.12 -14.90
N ASP A 144 -26.01 1.97 -14.12
CA ASP A 144 -26.49 2.99 -13.19
C ASP A 144 -25.68 3.00 -11.87
N GLU A 145 -26.08 3.85 -10.92
CA GLU A 145 -25.42 3.99 -9.61
C GLU A 145 -25.48 2.71 -8.74
N HIS A 146 -26.41 1.80 -9.05
CA HIS A 146 -26.58 0.53 -8.36
C HIS A 146 -25.87 -0.62 -9.09
N GLY A 147 -25.30 -0.37 -10.28
CA GLY A 147 -24.66 -1.38 -11.12
C GLY A 147 -25.64 -2.16 -12.01
N HIS A 148 -26.90 -1.74 -12.15
CA HIS A 148 -27.80 -2.35 -13.13
C HIS A 148 -27.59 -1.74 -14.52
N TYR A 149 -27.97 -2.48 -15.57
CA TYR A 149 -27.93 -1.95 -16.94
C TYR A 149 -28.88 -0.76 -17.05
N GLN A 150 -28.39 0.36 -17.57
CA GLN A 150 -29.26 1.48 -17.92
C GLN A 150 -30.27 1.02 -19.00
N PRO A 151 -31.54 1.45 -18.94
CA PRO A 151 -32.54 1.06 -19.94
C PRO A 151 -32.17 1.49 -21.37
N GLN A 152 -31.44 2.60 -21.47
CA GLN A 152 -30.87 3.08 -22.72
C GLN A 152 -29.37 2.74 -22.72
N GLN A 153 -28.92 2.13 -23.81
CA GLN A 153 -27.52 1.82 -24.09
C GLN A 153 -27.14 2.50 -25.41
N CYS A 154 -26.02 3.22 -25.45
CA CYS A 154 -25.54 3.97 -26.61
C CYS A 154 -24.10 3.59 -26.94
#